data_AF-A0AA39WNW6-F1
#
_entry.id   AF-A0AA39WNW6-F1
#
_cell.length_a   1.000
_cell.length_b   1.000
_cell.length_c   1.000
_cell.angle_alpha   90.00
_cell.angle_beta   90.00
_cell.angle_gamma   90.00
#
_symmetry.space_group_name_H-M   'P 1'
#
loop_
_entity.id
_entity.type
_entity.pdbx_description
1 polymer ?
#
loop_
_entity_poly.entity_id
_entity_poly.type
_entity_poly.pdbx_seq_one_letter_code
_entity_poly.pdbx_strand_id
1 'polypeptide(L)'
;MKLISCLFLLSLPVTVYSAVGGRCSSFWRNTGCICLDKNVCERTWGGVSIQGVAPDWPCPDDPGNVWGCQISPCRGGSSCQWRDRCALPVAAAVCPGGRDFICCVLSVDA
;
A
#
# COMPACT_ATOMS: atom_id res chain seq x y z
N MET A 1 14.52 30.48 43.09
CA MET A 1 13.66 31.14 42.08
C MET A 1 14.12 30.57 40.72
N LYS A 2 13.42 29.61 40.11
CA LYS A 2 12.28 29.81 39.17
C LYS A 2 12.73 30.76 38.03
N LEU A 3 12.87 30.36 36.76
CA LEU A 3 11.89 29.68 35.90
C LEU A 3 12.50 29.27 34.53
N ILE A 4 12.01 28.14 34.01
CA ILE A 4 11.49 27.97 32.63
C ILE A 4 12.47 27.80 31.46
N SER A 5 12.49 26.54 31.01
CA SER A 5 12.06 26.12 29.67
C SER A 5 12.85 26.61 28.46
N CYS A 6 13.82 25.80 28.05
CA CYS A 6 14.13 25.62 26.63
C CYS A 6 14.12 24.12 26.25
N LEU A 7 13.16 23.35 26.78
CA LEU A 7 12.67 22.18 26.04
C LEU A 7 11.76 22.70 24.92
N PHE A 8 12.36 23.35 23.92
CA PHE A 8 11.76 23.38 22.59
C PHE A 8 11.86 21.96 22.05
N LEU A 9 10.90 21.14 22.48
CA LEU A 9 10.50 19.93 21.80
C LEU A 9 10.32 20.32 20.34
N LEU A 10 11.31 19.96 19.52
CA LEU A 10 11.19 19.84 18.08
C LEU A 10 10.10 18.80 17.80
N SER A 11 8.84 19.20 17.95
CA SER A 11 7.70 18.53 17.34
C SER A 11 7.77 18.82 15.85
N LEU A 12 8.74 18.18 15.18
CA LEU A 12 8.65 17.98 13.75
C LEU A 12 7.33 17.24 13.54
N PRO A 13 6.41 17.74 12.70
CA PRO A 13 5.31 16.91 12.25
C PRO A 13 5.96 15.68 11.64
N VAL A 14 5.74 14.51 12.25
CA VAL A 14 6.05 13.25 11.63
C VAL A 14 5.06 13.17 10.47
N THR A 15 5.43 13.74 9.32
CA THR A 15 4.71 13.54 8.08
C THR A 15 4.70 12.04 7.90
N VAL A 16 3.53 11.42 8.04
CA VAL A 16 3.36 9.99 7.91
C VAL A 16 3.56 9.72 6.42
N TYR A 17 4.81 9.60 6.02
CA TYR A 17 5.15 9.41 4.61
C TYR A 17 4.39 8.15 4.18
N SER A 18 3.50 8.28 3.20
CA SER A 18 2.95 7.10 2.52
C SER A 18 4.13 6.29 2.07
N ALA A 19 4.44 5.24 2.81
CA ALA A 19 5.61 4.45 2.53
C ALA A 19 5.28 3.74 1.23
N VAL A 20 5.97 4.08 0.15
CA VAL A 20 5.97 3.25 -1.06
C VAL A 20 6.22 1.82 -0.61
N GLY A 21 5.35 0.90 -1.03
CA GLY A 21 5.32 -0.49 -0.56
C GLY A 21 4.40 -0.74 0.65
N GLY A 22 3.73 0.27 1.18
CA GLY A 22 2.83 0.20 2.33
C GLY A 22 1.37 -0.07 1.97
N ARG A 23 0.54 -0.35 2.99
CA ARG A 23 -0.91 -0.56 2.84
C ARG A 23 -1.63 0.71 2.44
N CYS A 24 -2.68 0.54 1.65
CA CYS A 24 -3.66 1.59 1.43
C CYS A 24 -4.50 1.89 2.70
N SER A 25 -5.08 3.08 2.77
CA SER A 25 -5.88 3.63 3.88
C SER A 25 -7.39 3.52 3.63
N SER A 26 -8.15 3.84 4.68
CA SER A 26 -9.62 3.98 4.61
C SER A 26 -10.29 2.73 4.02
N PHE A 27 -11.23 2.93 3.09
CA PHE A 27 -11.92 1.86 2.36
C PHE A 27 -10.95 0.88 1.64
N TRP A 28 -9.78 1.35 1.23
CA TRP A 28 -8.82 0.60 0.43
C TRP A 28 -7.92 -0.34 1.24
N ARG A 29 -7.95 -0.27 2.57
CA ARG A 29 -7.09 -1.07 3.46
C ARG A 29 -7.20 -2.59 3.26
N ASN A 30 -8.36 -3.06 2.78
CA ASN A 30 -8.69 -4.48 2.67
C ASN A 30 -8.87 -4.96 1.22
N THR A 31 -8.48 -4.18 0.21
CA THR A 31 -8.80 -4.47 -1.22
C THR A 31 -7.62 -5.02 -2.03
N GLY A 32 -6.60 -5.60 -1.37
CA GLY A 32 -5.37 -6.00 -2.07
C GLY A 32 -4.60 -4.81 -2.65
N CYS A 33 -4.74 -3.65 -2.01
CA CYS A 33 -4.15 -2.39 -2.46
C CYS A 33 -2.81 -2.13 -1.75
N ILE A 34 -1.81 -1.71 -2.51
CA ILE A 34 -0.49 -1.26 -2.04
C ILE A 34 -0.19 0.13 -2.59
N CYS A 35 0.51 0.97 -1.82
CA CYS A 35 0.93 2.28 -2.27
C CYS A 35 2.20 2.20 -3.12
N LEU A 36 2.13 2.64 -4.38
CA LEU A 36 3.26 2.64 -5.31
C LEU A 36 3.24 3.88 -6.19
N ASP A 37 4.40 4.22 -6.74
CA ASP A 37 4.45 5.12 -7.88
C ASP A 37 3.53 4.61 -9.01
N LYS A 38 2.71 5.51 -9.57
CA LYS A 38 1.75 5.20 -10.62
C LYS A 38 2.39 4.45 -11.80
N ASN A 39 3.53 4.94 -12.30
CA ASN A 39 4.18 4.33 -13.46
C ASN A 39 4.78 2.97 -13.11
N VAL A 40 5.27 2.80 -11.88
CA VAL A 40 5.73 1.49 -11.41
C VAL A 40 4.56 0.50 -11.35
N CYS A 41 3.42 0.91 -10.79
CA CYS A 41 2.21 0.09 -10.75
C CYS A 41 1.82 -0.38 -12.17
N GLU A 42 1.62 0.57 -13.09
CA GLU A 42 1.09 0.29 -14.42
C GLU A 42 2.12 -0.44 -15.31
N ARG A 43 3.37 0.03 -15.36
CA ARG A 43 4.34 -0.43 -16.35
C ARG A 43 5.19 -1.60 -15.90
N THR A 44 5.50 -1.69 -14.60
CA THR A 44 6.37 -2.76 -14.08
C THR A 44 5.55 -3.98 -13.66
N TRP A 45 4.41 -3.71 -13.02
CA TRP A 45 3.57 -4.75 -12.42
C TRP A 45 2.30 -5.05 -13.22
N GLY A 46 1.95 -4.24 -14.22
CA GLY A 46 0.71 -4.41 -14.97
C GLY A 46 -0.53 -4.20 -14.10
N GLY A 47 -0.39 -3.46 -13.00
CA GLY A 47 -1.47 -3.18 -12.06
C GLY A 47 -2.36 -2.02 -12.50
N VAL A 48 -3.49 -1.89 -11.81
CA VAL A 48 -4.42 -0.76 -11.94
C VAL A 48 -4.07 0.28 -10.88
N SER A 49 -3.76 1.49 -11.34
CA SER A 49 -3.49 2.63 -10.47
C SER A 49 -4.79 3.32 -10.05
N ILE A 50 -4.88 3.72 -8.79
CA ILE A 50 -6.05 4.30 -8.15
C ILE A 50 -5.59 5.57 -7.43
N GLN A 51 -5.86 6.71 -8.04
CA GLN A 51 -5.52 8.01 -7.45
C GLN A 51 -6.40 8.32 -6.24
N GLY A 52 -7.71 8.07 -6.36
CA GLY A 52 -8.71 8.57 -5.41
C GLY A 52 -8.82 10.09 -5.41
N VAL A 53 -9.57 10.62 -4.44
CA VAL A 53 -9.76 12.06 -4.21
C VAL A 53 -9.99 12.31 -2.73
N ALA A 54 -9.70 13.51 -2.24
CA ALA A 54 -10.00 13.89 -0.86
C ALA A 54 -11.51 13.75 -0.58
N PRO A 55 -11.93 13.22 0.59
CA PRO A 55 -11.11 12.73 1.71
C PRO A 55 -10.65 11.26 1.61
N ASP A 56 -11.03 10.55 0.55
CA ASP A 56 -10.88 9.10 0.38
C ASP A 56 -9.66 8.70 -0.45
N TRP A 57 -8.50 9.22 -0.06
CA TRP A 57 -7.23 8.83 -0.67
C TRP A 57 -6.89 7.36 -0.36
N PRO A 58 -6.54 6.54 -1.38
CA PRO A 58 -6.08 5.18 -1.20
C PRO A 58 -4.75 5.13 -0.45
N CYS A 59 -3.85 6.07 -0.70
CA CYS A 59 -2.58 6.14 0.01
C CYS A 59 -2.62 7.26 1.06
N PRO A 60 -2.24 6.98 2.32
CA PRO A 60 -2.21 8.01 3.36
C PRO A 60 -1.34 9.20 2.92
N ASP A 61 -1.81 10.43 3.08
CA ASP A 61 -1.02 11.65 2.81
C ASP A 61 -0.52 11.82 1.35
N ASP A 62 -1.16 11.13 0.38
CA ASP A 62 -0.99 11.23 -1.09
C ASP A 62 0.25 12.02 -1.58
N PRO A 63 1.45 11.43 -1.50
CA PRO A 63 2.66 12.12 -1.91
C PRO A 63 2.78 12.11 -3.43
N GLY A 64 2.01 12.97 -4.10
CA GLY A 64 2.14 13.28 -5.52
C GLY A 64 1.78 12.13 -6.45
N ASN A 65 2.80 11.38 -6.91
CA ASN A 65 2.62 10.30 -7.90
C ASN A 65 2.48 8.91 -7.27
N VAL A 66 2.31 8.83 -5.95
CA VAL A 66 2.14 7.57 -5.21
C VAL A 66 0.66 7.29 -5.01
N TRP A 67 0.14 6.33 -5.76
CA TRP A 67 -1.28 5.98 -5.81
C TRP A 67 -1.51 4.58 -5.23
N GLY A 68 -2.77 4.26 -4.96
CA GLY A 68 -3.15 2.88 -4.69
C GLY A 68 -2.91 2.03 -5.94
N CYS A 69 -2.40 0.82 -5.75
CA CYS A 69 -2.12 -0.11 -6.84
C CYS A 69 -2.74 -1.47 -6.52
N GLN A 70 -3.53 -1.99 -7.45
CA GLN A 70 -4.05 -3.36 -7.40
C GLN A 70 -3.44 -4.17 -8.54
N ILE A 71 -2.90 -5.35 -8.23
CA ILE A 71 -2.18 -6.18 -9.20
C ILE A 71 -2.91 -7.51 -9.33
N SER A 72 -3.56 -7.70 -10.47
CA SER A 72 -4.25 -8.93 -10.85
C SER A 72 -4.24 -9.09 -12.38
N PRO A 73 -3.64 -10.15 -12.95
CA PRO A 73 -3.00 -11.23 -12.22
C PRO A 73 -1.62 -10.84 -11.67
N CYS A 74 -1.23 -11.35 -10.50
CA CYS A 74 0.19 -11.45 -10.14
C CYS A 74 0.91 -12.41 -11.09
N ARG A 75 2.23 -12.23 -11.25
CA ARG A 75 3.07 -13.15 -12.04
C ARG A 75 3.04 -14.53 -11.38
N GLY A 76 2.17 -15.42 -11.87
CA GLY A 76 1.84 -16.70 -11.23
C GLY A 76 0.35 -17.04 -11.16
N GLY A 77 -0.55 -16.12 -11.54
CA GLY A 77 -1.90 -16.46 -11.99
C GLY A 77 -3.09 -16.08 -11.11
N SER A 78 -2.91 -15.32 -10.02
CA SER A 78 -4.04 -14.84 -9.20
C SER A 78 -3.91 -13.39 -8.77
N SER A 79 -4.19 -12.94 -7.54
CA SER A 79 -4.06 -11.50 -7.17
C SER A 79 -3.01 -11.23 -6.09
N CYS A 80 -2.34 -10.08 -6.14
CA CYS A 80 -1.52 -9.65 -5.01
C CYS A 80 -2.42 -9.22 -3.85
N GLN A 81 -2.21 -9.80 -2.67
CA GLN A 81 -2.94 -9.51 -1.44
C GLN A 81 -1.97 -9.38 -0.28
N TRP A 82 -2.43 -8.76 0.79
CA TRP A 82 -1.68 -8.80 2.04
C TRP A 82 -1.76 -10.17 2.70
N ARG A 83 -0.65 -10.62 3.30
CA ARG A 83 -0.47 -11.97 3.85
C ARG A 83 -1.54 -12.34 4.88
N ASP A 84 -1.99 -11.39 5.69
CA ASP A 84 -3.08 -11.55 6.67
C ASP A 84 -4.46 -11.73 6.03
N ARG A 85 -4.60 -11.48 4.73
CA ARG A 85 -5.81 -11.67 3.92
C ARG A 85 -5.66 -12.78 2.88
N CYS A 86 -4.51 -13.44 2.86
CA CYS A 86 -4.18 -14.48 1.91
C CYS A 86 -4.59 -15.84 2.45
N ALA A 87 -5.69 -16.41 1.94
CA ALA A 87 -6.08 -17.77 2.30
C ALA A 87 -5.06 -18.81 1.77
N LEU A 88 -4.64 -18.65 0.52
CA LEU A 88 -3.78 -19.61 -0.19
C LEU A 88 -2.65 -18.89 -0.92
N PRO A 89 -1.44 -18.82 -0.34
CA PRO A 89 -0.26 -18.27 -1.00
C PRO A 89 0.14 -19.07 -2.24
N VAL A 90 0.48 -18.39 -3.33
CA VAL A 90 1.08 -18.99 -4.52
C VAL A 90 2.60 -18.95 -4.40
N ALA A 91 3.24 -20.12 -4.41
CA ALA A 91 4.70 -20.22 -4.35
C ALA A 91 5.35 -19.62 -5.62
N ALA A 92 6.54 -19.04 -5.47
CA ALA A 92 7.35 -18.41 -6.54
C ALA A 92 6.75 -17.17 -7.24
N ALA A 93 5.51 -16.79 -6.95
CA ALA A 93 4.89 -15.60 -7.51
C ALA A 93 5.26 -14.34 -6.72
N VAL A 94 5.63 -13.27 -7.43
CA VAL A 94 6.23 -12.05 -6.84
C VAL A 94 5.25 -10.87 -6.90
N CYS A 95 5.18 -10.12 -5.80
CA CYS A 95 4.43 -8.88 -5.64
C CYS A 95 5.35 -7.80 -5.00
N PRO A 96 5.07 -6.49 -5.19
CA PRO A 96 5.99 -5.40 -4.84
C PRO A 96 6.15 -5.06 -3.34
N GLY A 97 5.35 -5.64 -2.44
CA GLY A 97 5.39 -5.31 -1.00
C GLY A 97 6.17 -6.32 -0.15
N GLY A 98 7.21 -6.92 -0.75
CA GLY A 98 8.13 -7.81 -0.05
C GLY A 98 7.46 -9.06 0.51
N ARG A 99 7.69 -9.34 1.81
CA ARG A 99 7.23 -10.59 2.43
C ARG A 99 5.74 -10.59 2.78
N ASP A 100 5.12 -9.43 2.87
CA ASP A 100 3.75 -9.29 3.41
C ASP A 100 2.71 -8.93 2.37
N PHE A 101 3.11 -8.51 1.17
CA PHE A 101 2.24 -8.39 0.02
C PHE A 101 2.62 -9.46 -0.99
N ILE A 102 1.79 -10.49 -1.10
CA ILE A 102 2.12 -11.76 -1.76
C ILE A 102 1.02 -12.15 -2.76
N CYS A 103 1.36 -13.02 -3.70
CA CYS A 103 0.38 -13.55 -4.65
C CYS A 103 -0.47 -14.62 -3.96
N CYS A 104 -1.79 -14.48 -4.09
CA CYS A 104 -2.77 -15.32 -3.40
C CYS A 104 -3.82 -15.79 -4.38
N VAL A 105 -4.18 -17.08 -4.30
CA VAL A 105 -5.33 -17.60 -5.01
C VAL A 105 -6.57 -16.89 -4.48
N LEU A 106 -7.26 -16.15 -5.35
CA LEU A 106 -8.64 -15.72 -5.08
C LEU A 106 -9.42 -16.99 -4.78
N SER A 107 -9.97 -17.12 -3.58
CA SER A 107 -10.87 -18.21 -3.23
C SER A 107 -12.02 -18.22 -4.23
N VAL A 108 -11.95 -19.12 -5.20
CA VAL A 108 -13.08 -19.50 -6.06
C VAL A 108 -13.91 -20.47 -5.24
N ASP A 109 -14.79 -19.92 -4.41
CA ASP A 109 -15.91 -20.67 -3.84
C ASP A 109 -17.21 -19.98 -4.27
N ALA A 110 -17.65 -20.32 -5.48
CA ALA A 110 -19.05 -20.41 -5.88
C ALA A 110 -19.16 -21.30 -7.13
#